data_AF-A0A660MQN4-F1
#
_entry.id   AF-A0A660MQN4-F1
#
_cell.length_a   1.000
_cell.length_b   1.000
_cell.length_c   1.000
_cell.angle_alpha   90.00
_cell.angle_beta   90.00
_cell.angle_gamma   90.00
#
_symmetry.space_group_name_H-M   'P 1'
#
loop_
_entity.id
_entity.type
_entity.pdbx_description
1 polymer ?
#
loop_
_entity_poly.entity_id
_entity_poly.type
_entity_poly.pdbx_seq_one_letter_code
_entity_poly.pdbx_strand_id
1 'polypeptide(L)'
;MVSTLFIRFYSFLERTFITRESSNVSATQVQHELLHNIAFTIVLVKAYRILIEYWKTKHVNIKYILEIAVIAPIIIEVIFNYSSYDFNFIIFYGVFAVLSSIIYLFFYEKLV
;
A
#
# COMPACT_ATOMS: atom_id res chain seq x y z
N MET A 1 4.67 -18.50 19.81
CA MET A 1 4.95 -17.08 19.49
C MET A 1 4.38 -16.63 18.15
N VAL A 2 4.44 -17.43 17.07
CA VAL A 2 3.90 -17.05 15.74
C VAL A 2 2.36 -16.97 15.72
N SER A 3 1.67 -17.87 16.43
CA SER A 3 0.20 -17.90 16.51
C SER A 3 -0.40 -16.62 17.11
N THR A 4 0.17 -16.07 18.18
CA THR A 4 -0.29 -14.82 18.79
C THR A 4 -0.10 -13.59 17.90
N LEU A 5 0.89 -13.63 17.00
CA LEU A 5 1.17 -12.55 16.06
C LEU A 5 0.15 -12.55 14.91
N PHE A 6 -0.20 -13.73 14.41
CA PHE A 6 -1.27 -13.91 13.41
C PHE A 6 -2.65 -13.53 13.94
N ILE A 7 -2.98 -13.92 15.18
CA ILE A 7 -4.26 -13.55 15.80
C ILE A 7 -4.36 -12.03 16.00
N ARG A 8 -3.28 -11.38 16.47
CA ARG A 8 -3.23 -9.92 16.60
C ARG A 8 -3.36 -9.22 15.25
N PHE A 9 -2.68 -9.74 14.23
CA PHE A 9 -2.77 -9.22 12.87
C PHE A 9 -4.19 -9.36 12.30
N TYR A 10 -4.84 -10.51 12.47
CA TYR A 10 -6.22 -10.71 12.06
C TYR A 10 -7.16 -9.76 12.80
N SER A 11 -7.01 -9.62 14.13
CA SER A 11 -7.83 -8.69 14.91
C SER A 11 -7.60 -7.21 14.57
N PHE A 12 -6.40 -6.86 14.06
CA PHE A 12 -6.10 -5.53 13.55
C PHE A 12 -6.80 -5.27 12.21
N LEU A 13 -6.76 -6.26 11.30
CA LEU A 13 -7.54 -6.20 10.06
C LEU A 13 -9.03 -6.09 10.37
N GLU A 14 -9.54 -6.91 11.29
CA GLU A 14 -10.95 -6.89 11.69
C GLU A 14 -11.37 -5.55 12.30
N ARG A 15 -10.55 -4.96 13.19
CA ARG A 15 -10.84 -3.62 13.76
C ARG A 15 -10.82 -2.49 12.73
N THR A 16 -9.88 -2.53 11.78
CA THR A 16 -9.83 -1.54 10.69
C THR A 16 -10.97 -1.73 9.69
N PHE A 17 -11.51 -2.94 9.57
CA PHE A 17 -12.58 -3.28 8.62
C PHE A 17 -14.01 -3.13 9.19
N ILE A 18 -14.21 -3.40 10.50
CA ILE A 18 -15.56 -3.46 11.13
C ILE A 18 -15.94 -2.18 11.89
N THR A 19 -15.01 -1.26 12.18
CA THR A 19 -15.34 -0.02 12.92
C THR A 19 -16.00 1.04 12.02
N ARG A 20 -17.20 0.80 11.49
CA ARG A 20 -18.17 1.85 11.14
C ARG A 20 -19.49 1.25 10.63
N GLU A 21 -20.33 0.82 11.56
CA GLU A 21 -21.76 0.70 11.28
C GLU A 21 -22.52 1.82 12.00
N SER A 22 -23.40 2.48 11.25
CA SER A 22 -24.39 3.48 11.68
C SER A 22 -23.95 4.95 11.76
N SER A 23 -24.03 5.63 10.60
CA SER A 23 -24.77 6.90 10.47
C SER A 23 -24.79 7.35 9.01
N ASN A 24 -25.95 7.21 8.33
CA ASN A 24 -26.27 7.77 7.00
C ASN A 24 -25.08 8.01 6.06
N VAL A 25 -24.34 6.95 5.74
CA VAL A 25 -23.17 7.02 4.85
C VAL A 25 -23.66 6.90 3.41
N SER A 26 -23.31 7.86 2.56
CA SER A 26 -23.65 7.80 1.14
C SER A 26 -22.97 6.59 0.49
N ALA A 27 -23.62 5.92 -0.47
CA ALA A 27 -23.08 4.74 -1.15
C ALA A 27 -21.70 4.99 -1.79
N THR A 28 -21.38 6.25 -2.13
CA THR A 28 -20.09 6.68 -2.67
C THR A 28 -18.97 6.71 -1.63
N GLN A 29 -19.28 7.07 -0.37
CA GLN A 29 -18.31 7.03 0.73
C GLN A 29 -17.93 5.58 1.09
N VAL A 30 -18.91 4.68 1.14
CA VAL A 30 -18.64 3.24 1.38
C VAL A 30 -17.76 2.65 0.28
N GLN A 31 -18.04 2.98 -0.98
CA GLN A 31 -17.22 2.52 -2.11
C GLN A 31 -15.77 3.04 -2.03
N HIS A 32 -15.59 4.31 -1.66
CA HIS A 32 -14.25 4.89 -1.49
C HIS A 32 -13.47 4.22 -0.36
N GLU A 33 -14.10 3.99 0.80
CA GLU A 33 -13.48 3.29 1.93
C GLU A 33 -13.14 1.83 1.60
N LEU A 34 -14.02 1.10 0.89
CA LEU A 34 -13.74 -0.26 0.44
C LEU A 34 -12.56 -0.31 -0.53
N LEU A 35 -12.52 0.60 -1.50
CA LEU A 35 -11.44 0.66 -2.47
C LEU A 35 -10.10 1.01 -1.79
N HIS A 36 -10.12 1.90 -0.79
CA HIS A 36 -8.95 2.20 0.04
C HIS A 36 -8.44 0.97 0.78
N ASN A 37 -9.35 0.21 1.42
CA ASN A 37 -8.99 -0.98 2.16
C ASN A 37 -8.45 -2.10 1.26
N ILE A 38 -9.01 -2.26 0.06
CA ILE A 38 -8.51 -3.22 -0.93
C ILE A 38 -7.10 -2.83 -1.37
N ALA A 39 -6.89 -1.55 -1.72
CA ALA A 39 -5.59 -1.02 -2.07
C ALA A 39 -4.54 -1.23 -0.97
N PHE A 40 -4.89 -0.92 0.28
CA PHE A 40 -4.04 -1.14 1.44
C PHE A 40 -3.69 -2.63 1.61
N THR A 41 -4.67 -3.51 1.43
CA THR A 41 -4.46 -4.97 1.51
C THR A 41 -3.50 -5.46 0.43
N ILE A 42 -3.62 -4.97 -0.80
CA ILE A 42 -2.71 -5.33 -1.91
C ILE A 42 -1.26 -4.94 -1.57
N VAL A 43 -1.06 -3.71 -1.08
CA VAL A 43 0.27 -3.23 -0.65
C VAL A 43 0.83 -4.11 0.47
N LEU A 44 -0.01 -4.47 1.43
CA LEU A 44 0.39 -5.29 2.58
C LEU A 44 0.75 -6.72 2.18
N VAL A 45 -0.04 -7.36 1.32
CA VAL A 45 0.28 -8.70 0.76
C VAL A 45 1.63 -8.66 0.03
N LYS A 46 1.88 -7.58 -0.72
CA LYS A 46 3.14 -7.40 -1.43
C LYS A 46 4.32 -7.21 -0.48
N ALA A 47 4.15 -6.39 0.57
CA ALA A 47 5.16 -6.20 1.62
C ALA A 47 5.46 -7.50 2.38
N TYR A 48 4.43 -8.31 2.63
CA TYR A 48 4.59 -9.62 3.26
C TYR A 48 5.42 -10.58 2.38
N ARG A 49 5.22 -10.56 1.05
CA ARG A 49 6.03 -11.36 0.13
C ARG A 49 7.52 -10.97 0.19
N ILE A 50 7.83 -9.66 0.28
CA ILE A 50 9.20 -9.18 0.47
C ILE A 50 9.80 -9.72 1.76
N LEU A 51 9.02 -9.68 2.84
CA LEU A 51 9.47 -10.16 4.14
C LEU A 51 9.78 -11.66 4.11
N ILE A 52 8.96 -12.47 3.43
CA ILE A 52 9.22 -13.91 3.24
C ILE A 52 10.49 -14.13 2.43
N GLU A 53 10.68 -13.41 1.32
CA GLU A 53 11.88 -13.57 0.51
C GLU A 53 13.13 -13.15 1.29
N TYR A 54 13.08 -12.03 2.01
CA TYR A 54 14.15 -11.61 2.91
C TYR A 54 14.50 -12.67 3.94
N TRP A 55 13.50 -13.34 4.52
CA TRP A 55 13.73 -14.40 5.48
C TRP A 55 14.44 -15.61 4.87
N LYS A 56 14.19 -15.92 3.58
CA LYS A 56 14.81 -17.04 2.86
C LYS A 56 16.22 -16.73 2.36
N THR A 57 16.45 -15.55 1.78
CA THR A 57 17.69 -15.22 1.07
C THR A 57 18.61 -14.28 1.86
N LYS A 58 18.13 -13.70 2.99
CA LYS A 58 18.77 -12.60 3.75
C LYS A 58 19.07 -11.34 2.93
N HIS A 59 18.64 -11.30 1.68
CA HIS A 59 18.82 -10.18 0.77
C HIS A 59 17.48 -9.83 0.15
N VAL A 60 17.10 -8.56 0.26
CA VAL A 60 15.93 -8.07 -0.47
C VAL A 60 16.36 -7.74 -1.89
N ASN A 61 15.77 -8.38 -2.88
CA ASN A 61 15.95 -7.95 -4.26
C ASN A 61 15.31 -6.56 -4.41
N ILE A 62 16.11 -5.59 -4.86
CA ILE A 62 15.72 -4.19 -5.07
C ILE A 62 14.46 -4.07 -5.95
N LYS A 63 14.24 -5.03 -6.85
CA LYS A 63 13.04 -5.13 -7.69
C LYS A 63 11.74 -5.06 -6.89
N TYR A 64 11.64 -5.80 -5.80
CA TYR A 64 10.40 -5.82 -5.01
C TYR A 64 10.23 -4.55 -4.17
N ILE A 65 11.33 -4.00 -3.65
CA ILE A 65 11.30 -2.71 -2.94
C ILE A 65 10.78 -1.64 -3.90
N LEU A 66 11.26 -1.65 -5.15
CA LEU A 66 10.86 -0.68 -6.16
C LEU A 66 9.39 -0.83 -6.56
N GLU A 67 8.88 -2.06 -6.66
CA GLU A 67 7.45 -2.30 -6.89
C GLU A 67 6.57 -1.72 -5.78
N ILE A 68 6.95 -1.85 -4.51
CA ILE A 68 6.19 -1.26 -3.41
C ILE A 68 6.36 0.25 -3.37
N ALA A 69 7.56 0.76 -3.62
CA ALA A 69 7.84 2.19 -3.65
C ALA A 69 7.04 2.93 -4.74
N VAL A 70 6.67 2.25 -5.83
CA VAL A 70 5.76 2.80 -6.85
C VAL A 70 4.30 2.69 -6.40
N ILE A 71 3.87 1.52 -5.91
CA ILE A 71 2.47 1.24 -5.59
C ILE A 71 1.98 2.04 -4.36
N ALA A 72 2.80 2.18 -3.32
CA ALA A 72 2.39 2.81 -2.07
C ALA A 72 2.01 4.31 -2.22
N PRO A 73 2.87 5.20 -2.75
CA PRO A 73 2.53 6.62 -2.92
C PRO A 73 1.43 6.84 -3.97
N ILE A 74 1.44 6.08 -5.08
CA ILE A 74 0.43 6.20 -6.13
C ILE A 74 -0.94 5.80 -5.62
N ILE A 75 -1.04 4.60 -5.05
CA ILE A 75 -2.36 4.04 -4.73
C ILE A 75 -2.88 4.62 -3.42
N ILE A 76 -2.06 4.70 -2.35
CA ILE A 76 -2.59 5.05 -1.02
C ILE A 76 -2.70 6.57 -0.86
N GLU A 77 -1.63 7.31 -1.12
CA GLU A 77 -1.60 8.75 -0.84
C GLU A 77 -2.28 9.57 -1.93
N VAL A 78 -1.97 9.34 -3.20
CA VAL A 78 -2.50 10.15 -4.31
C VAL A 78 -3.96 9.82 -4.63
N ILE A 79 -4.37 8.54 -4.63
CA ILE A 79 -5.75 8.17 -5.01
C ILE A 79 -6.74 8.33 -3.84
N PHE A 80 -6.36 7.98 -2.60
CA PHE A 80 -7.33 7.96 -1.48
C PHE A 80 -7.21 9.12 -0.50
N ASN A 81 -6.03 9.74 -0.35
CA ASN A 81 -5.81 10.79 0.64
C ASN A 81 -5.57 12.18 0.02
N TYR A 82 -5.96 12.38 -1.25
CA TYR A 82 -5.77 13.65 -1.96
C TYR A 82 -6.43 14.84 -1.25
N SER A 83 -7.54 14.61 -0.52
CA SER A 83 -8.29 15.68 0.14
C SER A 83 -7.66 16.15 1.46
N SER A 84 -6.73 15.40 2.04
CA SER A 84 -6.11 15.73 3.34
C SER A 84 -4.76 16.44 3.20
N TYR A 85 -4.21 16.49 1.98
CA TYR A 85 -2.91 17.09 1.72
C TYR A 85 -3.04 18.45 1.05
N ASP A 86 -2.12 19.34 1.41
CA ASP A 86 -1.91 20.58 0.68
C ASP A 86 -1.54 20.27 -0.78
N PHE A 87 -1.96 21.14 -1.71
CA PHE A 87 -1.73 20.97 -3.14
C PHE A 87 -0.24 20.74 -3.47
N ASN A 88 0.66 21.36 -2.70
CA ASN A 88 2.10 21.17 -2.84
C ASN A 88 2.56 19.72 -2.55
N PHE A 89 1.97 19.07 -1.56
CA PHE A 89 2.28 17.67 -1.22
C PHE A 89 1.75 16.70 -2.27
N ILE A 90 0.55 16.97 -2.81
CA ILE A 90 -0.03 16.14 -3.89
C ILE A 90 0.88 16.17 -5.12
N ILE A 91 1.38 17.35 -5.50
CA ILE A 91 2.33 17.49 -6.61
C ILE A 91 3.63 16.75 -6.30
N PHE A 92 4.17 16.89 -5.09
CA PHE A 92 5.39 16.18 -4.70
C PHE A 92 5.25 14.66 -4.84
N TYR A 93 4.16 14.08 -4.30
CA TYR A 93 3.90 12.65 -4.42
C TYR A 93 3.62 12.22 -5.86
N GLY A 94 2.95 13.06 -6.66
CA GLY A 94 2.76 12.83 -8.08
C GLY A 94 4.08 12.78 -8.87
N VAL A 95 4.98 13.73 -8.63
CA VAL A 95 6.32 13.75 -9.25
C VAL A 95 7.14 12.54 -8.78
N PHE A 96 7.10 12.23 -7.48
CA PHE A 96 7.79 11.08 -6.91
C PHE A 96 7.29 9.75 -7.51
N ALA A 97 5.97 9.61 -7.70
CA ALA A 97 5.35 8.48 -8.36
C ALA A 97 5.82 8.31 -9.80
N VAL A 98 5.82 9.38 -10.59
CA VAL A 98 6.27 9.36 -12.00
C VAL A 98 7.75 9.01 -12.08
N LEU A 99 8.60 9.62 -11.24
CA LEU A 99 10.03 9.30 -11.18
C LEU A 99 10.27 7.84 -10.79
N SER A 100 9.58 7.35 -9.77
CA SER A 100 9.70 5.95 -9.32
C SER A 100 9.23 4.97 -10.39
N SER A 101 8.16 5.31 -11.13
CA SER A 101 7.65 4.52 -12.25
C SER A 101 8.63 4.50 -13.43
N ILE A 102 9.27 5.64 -13.73
CA ILE A 102 10.33 5.73 -14.75
C ILE A 102 11.52 4.86 -14.35
N ILE A 103 11.97 4.95 -13.09
CA ILE A 103 13.06 4.11 -12.58
C ILE A 103 12.67 2.63 -12.69
N TYR A 104 11.42 2.28 -12.35
CA TYR A 104 10.92 0.92 -12.53
C TYR A 104 11.02 0.48 -13.98
N LEU A 105 10.49 1.25 -14.93
CA LEU A 105 10.44 0.87 -16.35
C LEU A 105 11.84 0.70 -16.95
N PHE A 106 12.81 1.55 -16.60
CA PHE A 106 14.17 1.45 -17.12
C PHE A 106 15.06 0.42 -16.43
N PHE A 107 14.91 0.22 -15.12
CA PHE A 107 15.75 -0.72 -14.36
C PHE A 107 15.16 -2.12 -14.24
N TYR A 108 13.87 -2.33 -14.55
CA TYR A 108 13.24 -3.66 -14.45
C TYR A 108 13.94 -4.71 -15.34
N GLU A 109 14.36 -4.34 -16.55
CA GLU A 109 15.08 -5.25 -17.45
C GLU A 109 16.54 -5.47 -17.04
N LYS A 110 17.19 -4.47 -16.43
CA LYS A 110 18.60 -4.57 -16.01
C LYS A 110 18.82 -5.28 -14.67
N LEU A 111 17.75 -5.62 -13.96
CA LEU A 111 17.78 -6.27 -12.64
C LEU A 111 17.52 -7.78 -12.72
N VAL A 112 17.61 -8.37 -13.91
CA VAL A 112 17.60 -9.83 -14.17
C VAL A 112 19.03 -10.32 -14.35
#